data_AF-A0A7V9QDN1-F1
#
_entry.id   AF-A0A7V9QDN1-F1
#
_cell.length_a   1.000
_cell.length_b   1.000
_cell.length_c   1.000
_cell.angle_alpha   90.00
_cell.angle_beta   90.00
_cell.angle_gamma   90.00
#
_symmetry.space_group_name_H-M   'P 1'
#
loop_
_entity.id
_entity.type
_entity.pdbx_description
1 polymer ?
#
loop_
_entity_poly.entity_id
_entity_poly.type
_entity_poly.pdbx_seq_one_letter_code
_entity_poly.pdbx_strand_id
1 'polypeptide(L)'
;MKVLTRYLLKAHLGPMLFAFVALTGVILINTIAKEMASLAGKGLPLELVGEFFLLSLPANIALTLPMSVLVAVLYTFSNMASENEIM
;
A
#
# COMPACT_ATOMS: atom_id res chain seq x y z
N MET A 1 15.58 -9.22 -25.09
CA MET A 1 15.53 -8.50 -23.78
C MET A 1 14.18 -7.80 -23.53
N LYS A 2 13.58 -7.06 -24.48
CA LYS A 2 12.31 -6.33 -24.26
C LYS A 2 11.11 -7.21 -23.82
N VAL A 3 11.04 -8.45 -24.29
CA VAL A 3 9.91 -9.37 -23.99
C VAL A 3 9.92 -9.80 -22.52
N LEU A 4 11.08 -10.19 -21.99
CA LEU A 4 11.23 -10.62 -20.60
C LEU A 4 10.97 -9.46 -19.62
N THR A 5 11.51 -8.27 -19.89
CA THR A 5 11.22 -7.07 -19.08
C THR A 5 9.73 -6.73 -19.07
N ARG A 6 9.05 -6.85 -20.22
CA ARG A 6 7.60 -6.59 -20.30
C ARG A 6 6.78 -7.63 -19.54
N TYR A 7 7.21 -8.89 -19.53
CA TYR A 7 6.57 -9.96 -18.78
C TYR A 7 6.72 -9.72 -17.26
N LEU A 8 7.95 -9.47 -16.79
CA LEU A 8 8.24 -9.15 -15.40
C LEU A 8 7.46 -7.94 -14.90
N LEU A 9 7.38 -6.86 -15.69
CA LEU A 9 6.60 -5.68 -15.32
C LEU A 9 5.09 -5.98 -15.21
N LYS A 10 4.55 -6.78 -16.12
CA LYS A 10 3.14 -7.20 -16.06
C LYS A 10 2.87 -8.11 -14.84
N ALA A 11 3.78 -9.03 -14.54
CA ALA A 11 3.68 -9.92 -13.39
C ALA A 11 3.78 -9.16 -12.06
N HIS A 12 4.58 -8.09 -12.01
CA HIS A 12 4.76 -7.23 -10.83
C HIS A 12 3.59 -6.28 -10.58
N LEU A 13 2.99 -5.73 -11.64
CA LEU A 13 1.94 -4.71 -11.55
C LEU A 13 0.71 -5.16 -10.73
N GLY A 14 0.25 -6.40 -10.92
CA GLY A 14 -0.90 -6.94 -10.19
C GLY A 14 -0.66 -7.00 -8.67
N PRO A 15 0.37 -7.72 -8.20
CA PRO A 15 0.76 -7.78 -6.80
C PRO A 15 1.08 -6.41 -6.19
N MET A 16 1.70 -5.49 -6.95
CA MET A 16 2.04 -4.13 -6.47
C MET A 16 0.78 -3.32 -6.20
N LEU A 17 -0.18 -3.30 -7.12
CA LEU A 17 -1.44 -2.59 -6.92
C LEU A 17 -2.24 -3.18 -5.76
N PHE A 18 -2.30 -4.51 -5.67
CA PHE A 18 -2.97 -5.18 -4.55
C PHE A 18 -2.33 -4.82 -3.21
N ALA A 19 -1.02 -4.95 -3.09
CA ALA A 19 -0.28 -4.62 -1.88
C ALA A 19 -0.41 -3.14 -1.53
N PHE A 20 -0.36 -2.25 -2.51
CA PHE A 20 -0.52 -0.81 -2.31
C PHE A 20 -1.89 -0.48 -1.72
N VAL A 21 -2.98 -0.96 -2.33
CA VAL A 21 -4.35 -0.72 -1.85
C VAL A 21 -4.56 -1.31 -0.46
N ALA A 22 -4.09 -2.55 -0.23
CA ALA A 22 -4.22 -3.21 1.06
C ALA A 22 -3.46 -2.45 2.17
N LEU A 23 -2.18 -2.12 1.94
CA LEU A 23 -1.34 -1.42 2.91
C LEU A 23 -1.86 -0.01 3.19
N THR A 24 -2.23 0.74 2.14
CA THR A 24 -2.82 2.07 2.31
C THR A 24 -4.12 2.00 3.09
N GLY A 25 -5.02 1.06 2.80
CA GLY A 25 -6.26 0.88 3.56
C GLY A 25 -6.01 0.57 5.04
N VAL A 26 -5.11 -0.37 5.33
CA VAL A 26 -4.78 -0.76 6.71
C VAL A 26 -4.18 0.42 7.50
N ILE A 27 -3.19 1.12 6.93
CA ILE A 27 -2.55 2.26 7.62
C ILE A 27 -3.55 3.39 7.85
N LEU A 28 -4.41 3.67 6.88
CA LEU A 28 -5.38 4.74 6.93
C LEU A 28 -6.46 4.48 8.01
N ILE A 29 -6.96 3.25 8.13
CA ILE A 29 -7.82 2.85 9.26
C ILE A 29 -7.07 3.02 10.58
N ASN A 30 -5.79 2.64 10.65
CA ASN A 30 -4.97 2.78 11.85
C ASN A 30 -4.79 4.26 12.25
N THR A 31 -4.52 5.14 11.29
CA THR A 31 -4.41 6.59 11.49
C THR A 31 -5.72 7.16 12.01
N ILE A 32 -6.86 6.84 11.38
CA ILE A 32 -8.18 7.29 11.85
C ILE A 32 -8.45 6.80 13.27
N ALA A 33 -8.22 5.51 13.56
CA ALA A 33 -8.49 4.95 14.88
C ALA A 33 -7.64 5.62 15.98
N LYS A 34 -6.36 5.91 15.70
CA LYS A 34 -5.47 6.60 16.64
C LYS A 34 -5.90 8.03 16.90
N GLU A 35 -6.24 8.78 15.84
CA GLU A 35 -6.70 10.15 16.00
C GLU A 35 -8.08 10.20 16.66
N MET A 36 -9.01 9.31 16.32
CA MET A 36 -10.29 9.21 17.03
C MET A 36 -10.08 8.90 18.51
N ALA A 37 -9.13 8.05 18.88
CA ALA A 37 -8.79 7.80 20.28
C ALA A 37 -8.15 9.02 20.97
N SER A 38 -7.34 9.82 20.25
CA SER A 38 -6.74 11.06 20.77
C SER A 38 -7.77 12.20 20.93
N LEU A 39 -8.83 12.16 20.13
CA LEU A 39 -9.89 13.17 20.02
C LEU A 39 -11.17 12.80 20.79
N ALA A 40 -11.33 11.53 21.18
CA ALA A 40 -12.41 11.01 22.01
C ALA A 40 -12.36 11.64 23.42
N GLY A 41 -12.94 12.83 23.52
CA GLY A 41 -12.95 13.66 24.72
C GLY A 41 -12.98 15.16 24.44
N LYS A 42 -12.75 15.58 23.18
CA LYS A 42 -12.66 17.00 22.80
C LYS A 42 -13.81 17.52 21.92
N GLY A 43 -14.82 16.70 21.62
CA GLY A 43 -16.04 17.13 20.92
C GLY A 43 -15.81 17.60 19.47
N LEU A 44 -14.91 16.95 18.73
CA LEU A 44 -14.47 17.47 17.44
C LEU A 44 -15.52 17.37 16.32
N PRO A 45 -15.58 18.38 15.42
CA PRO A 45 -16.40 18.34 14.22
C PRO A 45 -15.91 17.26 13.23
N LEU A 46 -16.85 16.57 12.57
CA LEU A 46 -16.58 15.63 11.47
C LEU A 46 -15.78 16.24 10.32
N GLU A 47 -15.87 17.56 10.14
CA GLU A 47 -15.16 18.31 9.11
C GLU A 47 -13.63 18.26 9.31
N LEU A 48 -13.16 18.34 10.57
CA LEU A 48 -11.74 18.24 10.87
C LEU A 48 -11.19 16.83 10.62
N VAL A 49 -12.03 15.79 10.78
CA VAL A 49 -11.65 14.40 10.44
C VAL A 49 -11.38 14.27 8.94
N GLY A 50 -12.21 14.90 8.10
CA GLY A 50 -11.99 14.94 6.65
C GLY A 50 -10.71 15.67 6.26
N GLU A 51 -10.41 16.80 6.90
CA GLU A 51 -9.18 17.57 6.66
C GLU A 51 -7.92 16.79 7.10
N PHE A 52 -7.95 16.15 8.27
CA PHE A 52 -6.88 15.27 8.74
C PHE A 52 -6.64 14.08 7.79
N PHE A 53 -7.72 13.52 7.25
CA PHE A 53 -7.63 12.43 6.29
C PHE A 53 -6.90 12.87 5.01
N LEU A 54 -7.29 14.02 4.45
CA LEU A 54 -6.63 14.59 3.27
C LEU A 54 -5.15 14.93 3.53
N LEU A 55 -4.82 15.45 4.72
CA LEU A 55 -3.45 15.78 5.11
C LEU A 55 -2.58 14.54 5.40
N SER A 56 -3.16 13.44 5.88
CA SER A 56 -2.44 12.20 6.19
C SER A 56 -2.23 11.30 4.96
N LEU A 57 -3.05 11.43 3.92
CA LEU A 57 -2.93 10.65 2.68
C LEU A 57 -1.54 10.74 2.02
N PRO A 58 -0.93 11.91 1.79
CA PRO A 58 0.39 12.02 1.15
C PRO A 58 1.49 11.28 1.92
N ALA A 59 1.50 11.41 3.25
CA ALA A 59 2.46 10.74 4.11
C ALA A 59 2.28 9.22 4.10
N ASN A 60 1.03 8.77 4.17
CA ASN A 60 0.70 7.34 4.12
C ASN A 60 1.09 6.73 2.77
N ILE A 61 0.78 7.40 1.66
CA ILE A 61 1.15 6.95 0.31
C ILE A 61 2.68 6.90 0.15
N ALA A 62 3.41 7.89 0.65
CA ALA A 62 4.87 7.92 0.57
C ALA A 62 5.52 6.70 1.25
N LEU A 63 4.92 6.18 2.31
CA LEU A 63 5.38 4.97 3.01
C LEU A 63 4.88 3.69 2.35
N THR A 64 3.61 3.63 1.94
CA THR A 64 3.02 2.39 1.40
C THR A 64 3.54 2.07 0.01
N LEU A 65 3.97 3.07 -0.75
CA LEU A 65 4.52 2.87 -2.08
C LEU A 65 5.78 1.98 -2.07
N PRO A 66 6.88 2.28 -1.34
CA PRO A 66 8.05 1.40 -1.30
C PRO A 66 7.75 0.04 -0.66
N MET A 67 6.86 -0.02 0.35
CA MET A 67 6.45 -1.29 0.95
C MET A 67 5.68 -2.17 -0.06
N SER A 68 4.81 -1.59 -0.87
CA SER A 68 4.05 -2.32 -1.90
C SER A 68 4.98 -2.88 -2.99
N VAL A 69 6.02 -2.13 -3.36
CA VAL A 69 7.04 -2.59 -4.31
C VAL A 69 7.77 -3.80 -3.75
N LEU A 70 8.20 -3.76 -2.48
CA LEU A 70 8.87 -4.89 -1.83
C LEU A 70 8.00 -6.16 -1.85
N VAL A 71 6.74 -6.04 -1.41
CA VAL A 71 5.78 -7.16 -1.38
C VAL A 71 5.58 -7.74 -2.78
N ALA A 72 5.44 -6.88 -3.79
CA ALA A 72 5.22 -7.30 -5.15
C ALA A 72 6.45 -7.94 -5.80
N VAL A 73 7.66 -7.47 -5.47
CA VAL A 73 8.92 -8.13 -5.87
C VAL A 73 8.96 -9.53 -5.29
N LEU A 74 8.79 -9.68 -3.97
CA LEU A 74 8.82 -10.99 -3.31
C LEU A 74 7.78 -11.94 -3.90
N TYR A 75 6.55 -11.49 -4.08
CA TYR A 75 5.49 -12.31 -4.66
C TYR A 75 5.82 -12.76 -6.09
N THR A 76 6.29 -11.84 -6.94
CA THR A 76 6.63 -12.16 -8.34
C THR A 76 7.75 -13.18 -8.40
N PHE A 77 8.82 -13.00 -7.62
CA PHE A 77 9.94 -13.95 -7.57
C PHE A 77 9.53 -15.30 -6.97
N SER A 78 8.74 -15.32 -5.89
CA SER A 78 8.21 -16.57 -5.33
C SER A 78 7.37 -17.33 -6.34
N ASN A 79 6.53 -16.64 -7.11
CA ASN A 79 5.69 -17.27 -8.11
C ASN A 79 6.52 -17.83 -9.28
N MET A 80 7.45 -17.05 -9.82
CA MET A 80 8.30 -17.54 -10.92
C MET A 80 9.23 -18.69 -10.49
N ALA A 81 9.65 -18.73 -9.22
CA ALA A 81 10.41 -19.86 -8.67
C ALA A 81 9.53 -21.11 -8.54
N SER A 82 8.26 -20.95 -8.14
CA SER A 82 7.28 -22.04 -8.07
C SER A 82 6.98 -22.64 -9.44
N GLU A 83 6.92 -21.80 -10.48
CA GLU A 83 6.71 -22.21 -11.87
C GLU A 83 8.01 -22.69 -12.56
N ASN A 84 9.12 -22.79 -11.81
CA ASN A 84 10.42 -23.23 -12.31
C ASN A 84 10.95 -22.37 -13.49
N GLU A 85 10.53 -21.10 -13.59
CA GLU A 85 10.92 -20.15 -14.64
C GLU A 85 12.29 -19.49 -14.38
N ILE A 86 12.74 -19.48 -13.13
CA ILE A 86 14.03 -18.89 -12.69
C ILE A 86 15.01 -19.93 -12.13
N MET A 87 14.64 -21.21 -12.17
CA MET A 87 15.49 -22.32 -11.71
C MET A 87 16.36 -22.86 -12.84
#